data_AF-A0A955H2Z7-F1
#
_entry.id   AF-A0A955H2Z7-F1
#
_cell.length_a   1.000
_cell.length_b   1.000
_cell.length_c   1.000
_cell.angle_alpha   90.00
_cell.angle_beta   90.00
_cell.angle_gamma   90.00
#
_symmetry.space_group_name_H-M   'P 1'
#
loop_
_entity.id
_entity.type
_entity.pdbx_description
1 polymer ?
#
loop_
_entity_poly.entity_id
_entity_poly.type
_entity_poly.pdbx_seq_one_letter_code
_entity_poly.pdbx_strand_id
1 'polypeptide(L)'
;MNQLKIKSFLVLSLATILDFTLFYYSKLALGDSVNRVSVRDMILTSFYLLVFLLISNIVLLCLSDKIFKLWLKKIMIWFTPLALIMVAIGAEEVNFGWPTRTDAAINMGVIMVTVTIVFAFAQRFYFKVK
;
A
#
# COMPACT_ATOMS: atom_id res chain seq x y z
N MET A 1 17.85 -16.10 2.38
CA MET A 1 16.63 -15.24 2.35
C MET A 1 15.48 -16.04 2.93
N ASN A 2 14.83 -15.56 4.00
CA ASN A 2 13.79 -16.32 4.70
C ASN A 2 12.56 -16.57 3.82
N GLN A 3 12.04 -17.81 3.87
CA GLN A 3 10.81 -18.26 3.20
C GLN A 3 9.64 -17.29 3.40
N LEU A 4 9.53 -16.65 4.58
CA LEU A 4 8.47 -15.69 4.88
C LEU A 4 8.51 -14.44 3.99
N LYS A 5 9.70 -13.89 3.71
CA LYS A 5 9.85 -12.68 2.88
C LYS A 5 9.49 -12.95 1.43
N ILE A 6 9.99 -14.06 0.91
CA ILE A 6 9.71 -14.50 -0.46
C ILE A 6 8.21 -14.71 -0.63
N LYS A 7 7.56 -15.41 0.32
CA LYS A 7 6.11 -15.58 0.31
C LYS A 7 5.37 -14.24 0.36
N SER A 8 5.78 -13.32 1.24
CA SER A 8 5.16 -11.99 1.33
C SER A 8 5.30 -11.19 0.04
N PHE A 9 6.48 -11.22 -0.59
CA PHE A 9 6.74 -10.55 -1.87
C PHE A 9 5.91 -11.16 -3.01
N LEU A 10 5.84 -12.50 -3.10
CA LEU A 10 5.05 -13.20 -4.11
C LEU A 10 3.56 -12.91 -3.95
N VAL A 11 3.04 -12.94 -2.72
CA VAL A 11 1.63 -12.64 -2.43
C VAL A 11 1.29 -11.20 -2.81
N LEU A 12 2.14 -10.23 -2.44
CA LEU A 12 1.93 -8.82 -2.81
C LEU A 12 2.03 -8.60 -4.31
N SER A 13 2.98 -9.24 -4.99
CA SER A 13 3.13 -9.16 -6.45
C SER A 13 1.88 -9.70 -7.16
N LEU A 14 1.41 -10.88 -6.75
CA LEU A 14 0.19 -11.49 -7.28
C LEU A 14 -1.05 -10.63 -7.01
N ALA A 15 -1.19 -10.09 -5.79
CA ALA A 15 -2.29 -9.20 -5.45
C ALA A 15 -2.27 -7.92 -6.30
N THR A 16 -1.09 -7.33 -6.52
CA THR A 16 -0.93 -6.13 -7.36
C THR A 16 -1.29 -6.41 -8.82
N ILE A 17 -0.87 -7.56 -9.36
CA ILE A 17 -1.22 -7.98 -10.73
C ILE A 17 -2.73 -8.22 -10.86
N LEU A 18 -3.33 -8.91 -9.88
CA LEU A 18 -4.76 -9.16 -9.86
C LEU A 18 -5.55 -7.84 -9.80
N ASP A 19 -5.16 -6.92 -8.94
CA ASP A 19 -5.83 -5.62 -8.79
C ASP A 19 -5.67 -4.75 -10.05
N PHE A 20 -4.48 -4.76 -10.66
CA PHE A 20 -4.27 -4.12 -11.96
C PHE A 20 -5.14 -4.72 -13.06
N THR A 21 -5.28 -6.05 -13.08
CA THR A 21 -6.13 -6.76 -14.04
C THR A 21 -7.59 -6.40 -13.84
N LEU A 22 -8.06 -6.37 -12.58
CA LEU A 22 -9.40 -5.93 -12.23
C LEU A 22 -9.65 -4.48 -12.65
N PHE A 23 -8.69 -3.58 -12.41
CA PHE A 23 -8.76 -2.19 -12.86
C PHE A 23 -8.90 -2.11 -14.39
N TYR A 24 -8.03 -2.81 -15.12
CA TYR A 24 -8.02 -2.79 -16.58
C TYR A 24 -9.34 -3.31 -17.16
N TYR A 25 -9.83 -4.45 -16.68
CA TYR A 25 -11.11 -5.01 -17.14
C TYR A 25 -12.32 -4.19 -16.68
N SER A 26 -12.27 -3.57 -15.49
CA SER A 26 -13.34 -2.68 -15.03
C SER A 26 -13.51 -1.50 -15.99
N LYS A 27 -12.41 -0.95 -16.51
CA LYS A 27 -12.43 0.12 -17.52
C LYS A 27 -13.09 -0.32 -18.84
N LEU A 28 -12.86 -1.56 -19.25
CA LEU A 28 -13.42 -2.15 -20.48
C LEU A 28 -14.90 -2.54 -20.35
N ALA A 29 -15.32 -3.03 -19.19
CA ALA A 29 -16.66 -3.58 -18.99
C ALA A 29 -17.72 -2.54 -18.59
N LEU A 30 -17.30 -1.40 -18.02
CA LEU A 30 -18.23 -0.55 -17.28
C LEU A 30 -18.83 0.65 -18.05
N GLY A 31 -18.26 1.31 -19.05
CA GLY A 31 -18.94 2.50 -19.64
C GLY A 31 -19.39 3.58 -18.62
N ASP A 32 -20.19 4.58 -19.03
CA ASP A 32 -20.42 5.83 -18.26
C ASP A 32 -21.68 5.84 -17.38
N SER A 33 -21.69 5.18 -16.20
CA SER A 33 -22.75 5.45 -15.20
C SER A 33 -22.21 5.73 -13.80
N VAL A 34 -22.94 6.53 -13.01
CA VAL A 34 -22.51 7.10 -11.71
C VAL A 34 -22.06 6.05 -10.68
N ASN A 35 -22.79 4.94 -10.51
CA ASN A 35 -22.37 3.84 -9.60
C ASN A 35 -21.08 3.11 -10.04
N ARG A 36 -20.56 3.37 -11.25
CA ARG A 36 -19.34 2.75 -11.78
C ARG A 36 -18.10 3.58 -11.50
N VAL A 37 -18.27 4.89 -11.30
CA VAL A 37 -17.18 5.81 -10.90
C VAL A 37 -16.68 5.41 -9.51
N SER A 38 -17.58 5.18 -8.55
CA SER A 38 -17.21 4.77 -7.19
C SER A 38 -16.46 3.42 -7.13
N VAL A 39 -16.90 2.41 -7.90
CA VAL A 39 -16.22 1.10 -7.96
C VAL A 39 -14.83 1.22 -8.60
N ARG A 40 -14.72 1.97 -9.69
CA ARG A 40 -13.43 2.21 -10.37
C ARG A 40 -12.45 2.93 -9.45
N ASP A 41 -12.93 3.91 -8.69
CA ASP A 41 -12.09 4.71 -7.80
C ASP A 41 -11.68 3.93 -6.55
N MET A 42 -12.52 3.00 -6.06
CA MET A 42 -12.13 2.03 -5.03
C MET A 42 -11.00 1.10 -5.50
N ILE A 43 -11.12 0.55 -6.72
CA ILE A 43 -10.08 -0.33 -7.31
C ILE A 43 -8.78 0.45 -7.56
N LEU A 44 -8.88 1.69 -8.07
CA LEU A 44 -7.72 2.54 -8.28
C LEU A 44 -7.00 2.84 -6.96
N THR A 45 -7.77 3.07 -5.91
CA THR A 45 -7.26 3.33 -4.57
C THR A 45 -6.55 2.10 -3.96
N SER A 46 -7.14 0.90 -4.07
CA SER A 46 -6.48 -0.33 -3.62
C SER A 46 -5.20 -0.59 -4.39
N PHE A 47 -5.19 -0.29 -5.69
CA PHE A 47 -4.02 -0.50 -6.54
C PHE A 47 -2.82 0.33 -6.06
N TYR A 48 -3.02 1.63 -5.78
CA TYR A 48 -1.93 2.46 -5.27
C TYR A 48 -1.42 1.97 -3.91
N LEU A 49 -2.30 1.62 -2.98
CA LEU A 49 -1.89 1.05 -1.68
C LEU A 49 -1.04 -0.21 -1.85
N LEU A 50 -1.43 -1.12 -2.75
CA LEU A 50 -0.68 -2.34 -3.05
C LEU A 50 0.69 -2.04 -3.66
N VAL A 51 0.79 -1.08 -4.57
CA VAL A 51 2.06 -0.64 -5.16
C VAL A 51 3.01 -0.12 -4.10
N PHE A 52 2.55 0.76 -3.20
CA PHE A 52 3.41 1.29 -2.14
C PHE A 52 3.79 0.21 -1.10
N LEU A 53 2.91 -0.76 -0.85
CA LEU A 53 3.23 -1.92 -0.02
C LEU A 53 4.31 -2.79 -0.67
N LEU A 54 4.23 -2.99 -1.99
CA LEU A 54 5.24 -3.72 -2.76
C LEU A 54 6.59 -3.00 -2.71
N ILE A 55 6.62 -1.67 -2.91
CA ILE A 55 7.84 -0.86 -2.79
C ILE A 55 8.45 -1.00 -1.39
N SER A 56 7.62 -0.90 -0.34
CA SER A 56 8.06 -1.09 1.05
C SER A 56 8.65 -2.49 1.26
N ASN A 57 8.05 -3.52 0.66
CA ASN A 57 8.56 -4.89 0.73
C ASN A 57 9.90 -5.04 0.01
N ILE A 58 10.08 -4.42 -1.16
CA ILE A 58 11.35 -4.41 -1.91
C ILE A 58 12.48 -3.81 -1.06
N VAL A 59 12.23 -2.69 -0.38
CA VAL A 59 13.21 -2.09 0.55
C VAL A 59 13.58 -3.07 1.67
N LEU A 60 12.59 -3.76 2.25
CA LEU A 60 12.81 -4.68 3.36
C LEU A 60 13.41 -6.04 2.95
N LEU A 61 13.28 -6.45 1.68
CA LEU A 61 13.89 -7.66 1.15
C LEU A 61 15.42 -7.63 1.29
N CYS A 62 16.02 -6.45 1.10
CA CYS A 62 17.46 -6.23 1.23
C CYS A 62 17.96 -6.15 2.68
N LEU A 63 17.08 -6.23 3.68
CA LEU A 63 17.42 -6.11 5.11
C LEU A 63 17.30 -7.45 5.82
N SER A 64 17.60 -7.48 7.12
CA SER A 64 17.54 -8.72 7.90
C SER A 64 16.12 -9.21 8.16
N ASP A 65 15.98 -10.50 8.46
CA ASP A 65 14.66 -11.11 8.71
C ASP A 65 14.05 -10.63 10.02
N LYS A 66 14.88 -10.21 10.98
CA LYS A 66 14.42 -9.63 12.25
C LYS A 66 13.76 -8.28 12.02
N ILE A 67 14.37 -7.42 11.19
CA ILE A 67 13.80 -6.11 10.83
C ILE A 67 12.46 -6.29 10.12
N PHE A 68 12.37 -7.20 9.16
CA PHE A 68 11.13 -7.49 8.43
C PHE A 68 10.01 -7.98 9.36
N LYS A 69 10.30 -8.93 10.27
CA LYS A 69 9.31 -9.42 11.24
C LYS A 69 8.85 -8.32 12.20
N LEU A 70 9.76 -7.44 12.61
CA LEU A 70 9.41 -6.29 13.46
C LEU A 70 8.53 -5.28 12.71
N TRP A 71 8.85 -4.99 11.45
CA TRP A 71 8.04 -4.11 10.60
C TRP A 71 6.61 -4.65 10.43
N LEU A 72 6.45 -5.95 10.14
CA LEU A 72 5.14 -6.60 10.06
C LEU A 72 4.36 -6.49 11.38
N LYS A 73 5.01 -6.72 12.52
CA LYS A 73 4.33 -6.71 13.83
C LYS A 73 4.02 -5.31 14.35
N LYS A 74 4.85 -4.31 14.04
CA LYS A 74 4.77 -2.98 14.66
C LYS A 74 4.25 -1.90 13.73
N ILE A 75 4.52 -2.00 12.42
CA ILE A 75 4.11 -0.97 11.46
C ILE A 75 2.84 -1.45 10.76
N MET A 76 2.86 -2.62 10.13
CA MET A 76 1.71 -3.09 9.34
C MET A 76 0.41 -3.22 10.14
N ILE A 77 0.48 -3.68 11.40
CA ILE A 77 -0.72 -3.86 12.23
C ILE A 77 -1.45 -2.54 12.51
N TRP A 78 -0.71 -1.43 12.61
CA TRP A 78 -1.27 -0.10 12.86
C TRP A 78 -1.54 0.65 11.58
N PHE A 79 -0.66 0.50 10.59
CA PHE A 79 -0.72 1.24 9.34
C PHE A 79 -1.89 0.78 8.46
N THR A 80 -2.16 -0.53 8.38
CA THR A 80 -3.23 -1.08 7.55
C THR A 80 -4.62 -0.54 7.93
N PRO A 81 -5.07 -0.62 9.21
CA PRO A 81 -6.37 -0.07 9.58
C PRO A 81 -6.41 1.45 9.44
N LEU A 82 -5.32 2.16 9.73
CA LEU A 82 -5.25 3.61 9.56
C LEU A 82 -5.39 4.03 8.08
N ALA A 83 -4.71 3.33 7.18
CA ALA A 83 -4.79 3.56 5.74
C ALA A 83 -6.22 3.31 5.22
N LEU A 84 -6.87 2.24 5.67
CA LEU A 84 -8.27 1.95 5.32
C LEU A 84 -9.22 3.04 5.80
N ILE A 85 -9.08 3.53 7.03
CA ILE A 85 -9.92 4.60 7.56
C ILE A 85 -9.69 5.89 6.77
N MET A 86 -8.44 6.28 6.53
CA MET A 86 -8.09 7.51 5.80
C MET A 86 -8.60 7.49 4.35
N VAL A 87 -8.55 6.32 3.70
CA VAL A 87 -9.13 6.14 2.36
C VAL A 87 -10.66 6.19 2.40
N ALA A 88 -11.29 5.56 3.40
CA ALA A 88 -12.74 5.53 3.50
C ALA A 88 -13.36 6.92 3.74
N ILE A 89 -12.66 7.81 4.45
CA ILE A 89 -13.09 9.19 4.70
C ILE A 89 -12.74 10.15 3.56
N GLY A 90 -11.95 9.74 2.56
CA GLY A 90 -11.60 10.59 1.43
C GLY A 90 -12.82 10.93 0.57
N ALA A 91 -12.83 12.13 -0.02
CA ALA A 91 -13.91 12.57 -0.89
C ALA A 91 -13.88 11.82 -2.23
N GLU A 92 -15.05 11.51 -2.79
CA GLU A 92 -15.17 10.83 -4.10
C GLU A 92 -14.72 11.72 -5.27
N GLU A 93 -14.90 13.03 -5.13
CA GLU A 93 -14.45 14.04 -6.10
C GLU A 93 -13.75 15.19 -5.37
N VAL A 94 -12.93 15.96 -6.10
CA VAL A 94 -12.24 17.13 -5.55
C VAL A 94 -13.28 18.14 -5.10
N ASN A 95 -13.46 18.29 -3.79
CA ASN A 95 -14.45 19.19 -3.22
C ASN A 95 -13.78 20.09 -2.19
N PHE A 96 -13.82 21.41 -2.42
CA PHE A 96 -13.41 22.45 -1.45
C PHE A 96 -12.12 22.14 -0.65
N GLY A 97 -11.01 21.85 -1.33
CA GLY A 97 -9.70 21.67 -0.70
C GLY A 97 -9.48 20.34 0.02
N TRP A 98 -10.45 19.42 0.00
CA TRP A 98 -10.27 18.05 0.48
C TRP A 98 -9.64 17.16 -0.61
N PRO A 99 -8.62 16.37 -0.26
CA PRO A 99 -8.01 15.42 -1.20
C PRO A 99 -9.00 14.33 -1.58
N THR A 100 -8.91 13.86 -2.82
CA THR A 100 -9.70 12.70 -3.27
C THR A 100 -9.28 11.43 -2.53
N ARG A 101 -10.11 10.38 -2.55
CA ARG A 101 -9.73 9.05 -2.02
C ARG A 101 -8.42 8.54 -2.62
N THR A 102 -8.19 8.80 -3.91
CA THR A 102 -6.96 8.42 -4.60
C THR A 102 -5.76 9.23 -4.12
N ASP A 103 -5.90 10.54 -3.95
CA ASP A 103 -4.83 11.38 -3.40
C ASP A 103 -4.49 10.99 -1.95
N ALA A 104 -5.51 10.69 -1.14
CA ALA A 104 -5.33 10.18 0.22
C ALA A 104 -4.56 8.85 0.21
N ALA A 105 -4.90 7.93 -0.70
CA ALA A 105 -4.21 6.65 -0.86
C ALA A 105 -2.75 6.81 -1.28
N ILE A 106 -2.47 7.72 -2.23
CA ILE A 106 -1.11 8.04 -2.68
C ILE A 106 -0.31 8.64 -1.52
N ASN A 107 -0.86 9.65 -0.82
CA ASN A 107 -0.19 10.28 0.32
C ASN A 107 0.09 9.29 1.44
N MET A 108 -0.87 8.43 1.79
CA MET A 108 -0.66 7.36 2.76
C MET A 108 0.42 6.38 2.29
N GLY A 109 0.40 6.00 1.01
CA GLY A 109 1.43 5.14 0.43
C GLY A 109 2.84 5.75 0.51
N VAL A 110 2.99 7.04 0.22
CA VAL A 110 4.26 7.77 0.37
C VAL A 110 4.70 7.78 1.83
N ILE A 111 3.81 8.12 2.77
CA ILE A 111 4.11 8.10 4.21
C ILE A 111 4.57 6.71 4.65
N MET A 112 3.93 5.64 4.17
CA MET A 112 4.30 4.27 4.48
C MET A 112 5.72 3.94 4.03
N VAL A 113 6.09 4.30 2.80
CA VAL A 113 7.44 4.05 2.28
C VAL A 113 8.46 4.85 3.09
N THR A 114 8.19 6.13 3.38
CA THR A 114 9.06 6.96 4.20
C THR A 114 9.25 6.37 5.60
N VAL A 115 8.17 5.99 6.28
CA VAL A 115 8.23 5.34 7.60
C VAL A 115 8.99 4.02 7.52
N THR A 116 8.80 3.24 6.46
CA THR A 116 9.51 1.97 6.25
C THR A 116 11.01 2.19 6.11
N ILE A 117 11.42 3.19 5.32
CA ILE A 117 12.82 3.57 5.16
C ILE A 117 13.39 4.04 6.50
N VAL A 118 12.77 5.01 7.16
CA VAL A 118 13.25 5.53 8.46
C VAL A 118 13.35 4.41 9.50
N PHE A 119 12.36 3.53 9.57
CA PHE A 119 12.37 2.36 10.45
C PHE A 119 13.52 1.41 10.12
N ALA A 120 13.68 1.07 8.84
CA ALA A 120 14.76 0.21 8.37
C ALA A 120 16.15 0.75 8.75
N PHE A 121 16.38 2.05 8.49
CA PHE A 121 17.62 2.72 8.84
C PHE A 121 17.83 2.77 10.36
N ALA A 122 16.80 3.13 11.14
CA ALA A 122 16.88 3.16 12.60
C ALA A 122 17.21 1.76 13.17
N GLN A 123 16.55 0.70 12.70
CA GLN A 123 16.84 -0.65 13.17
C GLN A 123 18.26 -1.11 12.81
N ARG A 124 18.74 -0.76 11.62
CA ARG A 124 20.07 -1.16 11.13
C ARG A 124 21.19 -0.39 11.82
N PHE A 125 21.08 0.94 11.94
CA PHE A 125 22.18 1.80 12.40
C PHE A 125 22.12 2.11 13.89
N TYR A 126 20.92 2.39 14.44
CA TYR A 126 20.76 2.77 15.84
C TYR A 126 20.65 1.54 16.75
N PHE A 127 19.72 0.63 16.44
CA PHE A 127 19.51 -0.58 17.25
C PHE A 127 20.44 -1.75 16.88
N LYS A 128 21.27 -1.58 15.84
CA LYS A 128 22.26 -2.57 15.35
C LYS A 128 21.65 -3.97 15.13
N VAL A 129 20.37 -4.02 14.75
CA VAL A 129 19.68 -5.28 14.47
C VAL A 129 20.21 -5.82 13.14
N LYS A 130 20.98 -6.90 13.22
CA LYS A 130 21.53 -7.61 12.06
C LYS A 130 20.55 -8.60 11.45
#